data_AF-A0A5C6VC37-F1
#
_entry.id   AF-A0A5C6VC37-F1
#
_cell.length_a   1.000
_cell.length_b   1.000
_cell.length_c   1.000
_cell.angle_alpha   90.00
_cell.angle_beta   90.00
_cell.angle_gamma   90.00
#
_symmetry.space_group_name_H-M   'P 1'
#
loop_
_entity.id
_entity.type
_entity.pdbx_description
1 polymer ?
#
loop_
_entity_poly.entity_id
_entity_poly.type
_entity_poly.pdbx_seq_one_letter_code
_entity_poly.pdbx_strand_id
1 'polypeptide(L)'
;MSALMIKDLSIAEQLDSKAMKAVRGGFVAYPYFPSVKLDFDNSKTVNAQQLVNQGLSINNMSDNNNAFVSHLPTTIKPTMTANNNVTVY
;
A
#
# COMPACT_ATOMS: atom_id res chain seq x y z
N MET A 1 -18.28 -4.87 -78.73
CA MET A 1 -17.88 -4.43 -77.38
C MET A 1 -19.14 -4.41 -76.54
N SER A 2 -19.37 -5.43 -75.72
CA SER A 2 -20.57 -5.53 -74.88
C SER A 2 -20.30 -4.78 -73.58
N ALA A 3 -21.03 -3.70 -73.33
CA ALA A 3 -20.98 -3.00 -72.06
C ALA A 3 -21.73 -3.85 -71.03
N LEU A 4 -21.02 -4.31 -69.99
CA LEU A 4 -21.64 -4.97 -68.85
C LEU A 4 -22.62 -3.97 -68.20
N MET A 5 -23.92 -4.24 -68.34
CA MET A 5 -24.96 -3.45 -67.70
C MET A 5 -25.02 -3.75 -66.20
N ILE A 6 -25.37 -2.70 -65.44
CA ILE A 6 -25.41 -2.52 -63.99
C ILE A 6 -26.32 -3.55 -63.29
N LYS A 7 -25.91 -4.82 -63.30
CA LYS A 7 -26.46 -5.90 -62.46
C LYS A 7 -25.36 -6.56 -61.62
N ASP A 8 -24.14 -6.59 -62.15
CA ASP A 8 -22.97 -7.11 -61.42
C ASP A 8 -22.40 -6.12 -60.39
N LEU A 9 -22.67 -4.81 -60.53
CA LEU A 9 -22.07 -3.81 -59.63
C LEU A 9 -22.66 -3.88 -58.21
N SER A 10 -23.96 -4.14 -58.07
CA SER A 10 -24.60 -4.31 -56.75
C SER A 10 -24.12 -5.57 -56.03
N ILE A 11 -23.77 -6.62 -56.77
CA ILE A 11 -23.18 -7.84 -56.20
C ILE A 11 -21.74 -7.57 -55.77
N ALA A 12 -20.99 -6.77 -56.54
CA ALA A 12 -19.64 -6.35 -56.18
C ALA A 12 -19.61 -5.50 -54.90
N GLU A 13 -20.52 -4.53 -54.73
CA GLU A 13 -20.62 -3.74 -53.49
C GLU A 13 -20.96 -4.60 -52.26
N GLN A 14 -21.87 -5.57 -52.42
CA GLN A 14 -22.20 -6.50 -51.34
C GLN A 14 -21.03 -7.43 -51.02
N LEU A 15 -20.32 -7.94 -52.03
CA LEU A 15 -19.14 -8.77 -51.86
C LEU A 15 -17.99 -7.99 -51.20
N ASP A 16 -17.76 -6.75 -51.62
CA ASP A 16 -16.78 -5.85 -51.03
C ASP A 16 -17.12 -5.54 -49.56
N SER A 17 -18.38 -5.23 -49.26
CA SER A 17 -18.80 -5.00 -47.86
C SER A 17 -18.59 -6.24 -46.97
N LYS A 18 -18.77 -7.45 -47.51
CA LYS A 18 -18.59 -8.73 -46.81
C LYS A 18 -17.11 -9.08 -46.66
N ALA A 19 -16.30 -8.87 -47.71
CA ALA A 19 -14.85 -9.05 -47.67
C ALA A 19 -14.20 -8.05 -46.70
N MET A 20 -14.63 -6.78 -46.73
CA MET A 20 -14.15 -5.72 -45.85
C MET A 20 -14.62 -5.90 -44.40
N LYS A 21 -15.68 -6.67 -44.13
CA LYS A 21 -16.04 -7.08 -42.75
C LYS A 21 -15.02 -8.07 -42.18
N ALA A 22 -14.44 -8.96 -42.99
CA ALA A 22 -13.42 -9.91 -42.54
C ALA A 22 -12.10 -9.20 -42.18
N VAL A 23 -11.71 -8.18 -42.94
CA VAL A 23 -10.47 -7.41 -42.70
C VAL A 23 -10.52 -6.62 -41.38
N ARG A 24 -11.67 -6.01 -41.04
CA ARG A 24 -11.83 -5.21 -39.81
C ARG A 24 -12.34 -5.99 -38.59
N GLY A 25 -12.32 -7.33 -38.64
CA GLY A 25 -12.62 -8.19 -37.49
C GLY A 25 -14.11 -8.41 -37.18
N GLY A 26 -15.03 -8.04 -38.08
CA GLY A 26 -16.47 -8.26 -37.88
C GLY A 26 -17.07 -7.55 -36.64
N PHE A 27 -18.37 -7.70 -36.43
CA PHE A 27 -19.02 -7.26 -35.20
C PHE A 27 -18.98 -8.42 -34.20
N VAL A 28 -18.15 -8.31 -33.17
CA VAL A 28 -18.12 -9.27 -32.06
C VAL A 28 -18.99 -8.70 -30.96
N ALA A 29 -20.18 -9.29 -30.76
CA ALA A 29 -21.15 -8.83 -29.76
C ALA A 29 -20.61 -8.88 -28.31
N TYR A 30 -19.52 -9.63 -28.09
CA TYR A 30 -18.86 -9.73 -26.80
C TYR A 30 -17.33 -9.85 -26.98
N PRO A 31 -16.61 -8.72 -27.17
CA PRO A 31 -15.16 -8.75 -27.30
C PRO A 31 -14.53 -9.29 -26.02
N TYR A 32 -13.56 -10.18 -26.14
CA TYR A 32 -12.82 -10.66 -24.98
C TYR A 32 -11.84 -9.57 -24.54
N PHE A 33 -12.21 -8.83 -23.49
CA PHE A 33 -11.32 -7.86 -22.86
C PHE A 33 -10.43 -8.57 -21.84
N PRO A 34 -9.13 -8.20 -21.75
CA PRO A 34 -8.27 -8.73 -20.72
C PRO A 34 -8.84 -8.37 -19.34
N SER A 35 -8.84 -9.35 -18.44
CA SER A 35 -9.22 -9.13 -17.05
C SER A 35 -8.16 -8.27 -16.35
N VAL A 36 -8.44 -6.98 -16.21
CA VAL A 36 -7.64 -6.09 -15.36
C VAL A 36 -8.00 -6.32 -13.90
N LYS A 37 -7.06 -6.87 -13.13
CA LYS A 37 -7.13 -6.86 -11.67
C LYS A 37 -6.53 -5.55 -11.16
N LEU A 38 -7.35 -4.76 -10.47
CA LEU A 38 -6.91 -3.59 -9.71
C LEU A 38 -6.83 -4.02 -8.25
N ASP A 39 -5.64 -4.48 -7.83
CA ASP A 39 -5.38 -4.83 -6.45
C ASP A 39 -4.95 -3.56 -5.70
N PHE A 40 -5.88 -2.97 -4.94
CA PHE A 40 -5.58 -1.87 -4.03
C PHE A 40 -5.01 -2.46 -2.72
N ASP A 41 -3.68 -2.53 -2.65
CA ASP A 41 -2.95 -3.08 -1.51
C ASP A 41 -2.78 -2.05 -0.39
N ASN A 42 -3.63 -2.13 0.65
CA ASN A 42 -3.48 -1.34 1.88
C ASN A 42 -2.58 -2.03 2.93
N SER A 43 -2.01 -3.22 2.65
CA SER A 43 -1.17 -3.96 3.61
C SER A 43 0.16 -3.26 3.90
N LYS A 44 0.54 -2.24 3.12
CA LYS A 44 1.80 -1.49 3.29
C LYS A 44 1.70 -0.26 4.19
N THR A 45 0.52 0.05 4.73
CA THR A 45 0.35 1.25 5.57
C THR A 45 0.30 0.86 7.04
N VAL A 46 1.34 1.23 7.79
CA VAL A 46 1.34 1.12 9.26
C VAL A 46 1.24 2.50 9.89
N ASN A 47 0.13 2.72 10.58
CA ASN A 47 -0.07 3.88 11.45
C ASN A 47 0.15 3.45 12.90
N ALA A 48 1.38 3.55 13.39
CA ALA A 48 1.72 3.22 14.76
C ALA A 48 2.06 4.49 15.55
N GLN A 49 1.32 4.73 16.63
CA GLN A 49 1.63 5.80 17.59
C GLN A 49 2.35 5.18 18.79
N GLN A 50 3.52 5.73 19.12
CA GLN A 50 4.35 5.28 20.23
C GLN A 50 4.48 6.38 21.28
N LEU A 51 4.17 6.06 22.53
CA LEU A 51 4.45 6.93 23.68
C LEU A 51 5.05 6.10 24.80
N VAL A 52 6.15 6.56 25.38
CA VAL A 52 6.66 6.04 26.66
C VAL A 52 6.77 7.20 27.62
N ASN A 53 6.08 7.11 28.74
CA ASN A 53 6.15 8.08 29.81
C ASN A 53 6.77 7.42 31.04
N GLN A 54 7.96 7.86 31.44
CA GLN A 54 8.67 7.34 32.60
C GLN A 54 8.91 8.46 33.60
N GLY A 55 8.59 8.18 34.87
CA GLY A 55 8.88 9.07 35.99
C GLY A 55 9.53 8.28 37.13
N LEU A 56 10.53 8.88 37.74
CA LEU A 56 11.22 8.35 38.91
C LEU A 56 11.38 9.48 39.92
N SER A 57 10.92 9.21 41.14
CA SER A 57 11.12 10.10 42.28
C SER A 57 11.88 9.33 43.35
N ILE A 58 13.00 9.89 43.79
CA ILE A 58 13.84 9.33 44.85
C ILE A 58 13.93 10.37 45.94
N ASN A 59 13.43 10.02 47.11
CA ASN A 59 13.61 10.79 48.32
C ASN A 59 14.58 10.05 49.24
N ASN A 60 15.78 10.60 49.42
CA ASN A 60 16.79 10.03 50.30
C ASN A 60 17.05 10.99 51.45
N MET A 61 16.86 10.51 52.67
CA MET A 61 17.18 11.25 53.89
C MET A 61 18.39 10.56 54.55
N SER A 62 19.48 11.29 54.64
CA SER A 62 20.78 10.82 55.12
C SER A 62 21.33 11.85 56.10
N ASP A 63 21.82 11.37 57.25
CA ASP A 63 22.29 12.20 58.38
C ASP A 63 21.26 13.20 58.96
N ASN A 64 20.07 12.70 59.33
CA ASN A 64 19.14 13.47 60.14
C ASN A 64 19.62 13.56 61.60
N ASN A 65 20.20 14.70 61.95
CA ASN A 65 20.53 15.13 63.31
C ASN A 65 21.63 14.29 64.00
N ASN A 66 22.74 14.05 63.32
CA ASN A 66 23.88 13.32 63.90
C ASN A 66 25.17 14.17 63.82
N ALA A 67 25.71 14.57 64.98
CA ALA A 67 26.79 15.56 65.06
C ALA A 67 28.20 14.99 64.80
N PHE A 68 28.37 13.67 64.82
CA PHE A 68 29.68 13.01 64.68
C PHE A 68 29.61 11.73 63.83
N VAL A 69 28.82 11.73 62.75
CA VAL A 69 28.84 10.60 61.81
C VAL A 69 30.06 10.74 60.89
N SER A 70 30.94 9.75 60.95
CA SER A 70 31.94 9.50 59.91
C SER A 70 31.49 8.31 59.08
N HIS A 71 31.69 8.39 57.75
CA HIS A 71 31.35 7.35 56.78
C HIS A 71 29.85 6.99 56.71
N LEU A 72 29.00 7.91 56.22
CA LEU A 72 27.65 7.56 55.76
C LEU A 72 27.62 7.30 54.24
N PRO A 73 27.79 6.07 53.75
CA PRO A 73 27.71 5.78 52.32
C PRO A 73 26.25 5.63 51.88
N THR A 74 25.63 6.68 51.36
CA THR A 74 24.34 6.56 50.66
C THR A 74 24.56 6.53 49.16
N THR A 75 24.67 5.32 48.62
CA THR A 75 24.83 5.11 47.17
C THR A 75 23.49 4.74 46.56
N ILE A 76 22.92 5.64 45.76
CA ILE A 76 21.66 5.40 45.05
C ILE A 76 21.94 5.38 43.55
N LYS A 77 21.68 4.23 42.92
CA LYS A 77 21.95 3.97 41.50
C LYS A 77 20.68 3.50 40.78
N PRO A 78 19.70 4.38 40.53
CA PRO A 78 18.52 3.99 39.80
C PRO A 78 18.85 3.83 38.32
N THR A 79 18.25 2.83 37.69
CA THR A 79 18.28 2.67 36.24
C THR A 79 16.84 2.59 35.76
N MET A 80 16.49 3.42 34.78
CA MET A 80 15.21 3.33 34.08
C MET A 80 15.49 3.04 32.62
N THR A 81 14.90 1.96 32.11
CA THR A 81 15.00 1.59 30.70
C THR A 81 13.59 1.57 30.11
N ALA A 82 13.39 2.31 29.04
CA ALA A 82 12.14 2.44 28.30
C ALA A 82 12.38 1.97 26.87
N ASN A 83 11.74 0.89 26.45
CA ASN A 83 11.79 0.43 25.06
C ASN A 83 10.40 0.53 24.44
N ASN A 84 10.27 1.33 23.38
CA ASN A 84 9.10 1.32 22.50
C ASN A 84 9.55 0.87 21.12
N ASN A 85 9.04 -0.26 20.64
CA ASN A 85 9.42 -0.76 19.32
C ASN A 85 8.16 -1.05 18.48
N VAL A 86 8.14 -0.54 17.24
CA VAL A 86 7.17 -0.95 16.22
C VAL A 86 7.91 -1.87 15.27
N THR A 87 7.51 -3.13 15.21
CA THR A 87 7.97 -4.04 14.16
C THR A 87 6.87 -4.19 13.12
N VAL A 88 7.20 -3.90 11.87
CA VAL A 88 6.34 -4.08 10.70
C VAL A 88 6.96 -5.16 9.81
N TYR A 89 6.16 -6.09 9.32
CA TYR A 89 6.56 -7.18 8.42
C TYR A 89 5.89 -7.03 7.07
#